data_AF-A0A950KK96-F1
#
_entry.id   AF-A0A950KK96-F1
#
_cell.length_a   1.000
_cell.length_b   1.000
_cell.length_c   1.000
_cell.angle_alpha   90.00
_cell.angle_beta   90.00
_cell.angle_gamma   90.00
#
_symmetry.space_group_name_H-M   'P 1'
#
loop_
_entity.id
_entity.type
_entity.pdbx_description
1 polymer ?
#
loop_
_entity_poly.entity_id
_entity_poly.type
_entity_poly.pdbx_seq_one_letter_code
_entity_poly.pdbx_strand_id
1 'polypeptide(L)' 'MTPSPTSPVFLAVIEASEEAIYNSLLRAVDTSGNGHRVEALPIDKTLTILRRYKVIP' A
#
# COMPACT_ATOMS: atom_id res chain seq x y z
N MET A 1 -18.20 26.42 -12.28
CA MET A 1 -17.99 24.99 -12.55
C MET A 1 -18.00 24.26 -11.22
N THR A 2 -19.15 23.75 -10.77
CA THR A 2 -19.24 22.94 -9.56
C THR A 2 -18.81 21.51 -9.89
N PRO A 3 -17.96 20.85 -9.09
CA PRO A 3 -17.62 19.46 -9.33
C PRO A 3 -18.91 18.62 -9.30
N SER A 4 -19.06 17.68 -10.23
CA SER A 4 -20.21 16.79 -10.24
C SER A 4 -20.23 15.97 -8.93
N PRO A 5 -21.41 15.66 -8.36
CA PRO A 5 -21.52 14.92 -7.10
C PRO A 5 -20.87 13.53 -7.12
N THR A 6 -20.57 13.00 -8.31
CA THR A 6 -19.83 11.74 -8.51
C THR A 6 -18.32 11.88 -8.32
N SER A 7 -17.76 13.07 -8.53
CA SER A 7 -16.30 13.31 -8.45
C SER A 7 -15.70 12.98 -7.07
N PRO A 8 -16.36 13.30 -5.93
CA PRO A 8 -15.83 12.93 -4.60
C PRO A 8 -15.85 11.42 -4.33
N VAL A 9 -16.86 10.69 -4.81
CA VAL A 9 -16.94 9.23 -4.58
C VAL A 9 -15.91 8.49 -5.41
N PHE A 10 -15.65 8.93 -6.65
CA PHE A 10 -14.56 8.35 -7.45
C PHE A 10 -13.19 8.58 -6.83
N LEU A 11 -12.93 9.79 -6.30
CA LEU A 11 -11.68 10.05 -5.56
C LEU A 11 -11.57 9.15 -4.33
N ALA A 12 -12.65 9.00 -3.56
CA ALA A 12 -12.66 8.15 -2.37
C ALA A 12 -12.36 6.67 -2.70
N VAL A 13 -12.85 6.15 -3.83
CA VAL A 13 -12.55 4.78 -4.27
C VAL A 13 -11.08 4.64 -4.64
N ILE A 14 -10.49 5.64 -5.30
CA ILE A 14 -9.06 5.64 -5.65
C ILE A 14 -8.23 5.58 -4.36
N GLU A 15 -8.45 6.51 -3.43
CA GLU A 15 -7.72 6.58 -2.15
C GLU A 15 -7.89 5.30 -1.33
N ALA A 16 -9.11 4.79 -1.21
CA ALA A 16 -9.37 3.55 -0.47
C ALA A 16 -8.67 2.33 -1.10
N SER A 17 -8.58 2.28 -2.43
CA SER A 17 -7.91 1.19 -3.13
C SER A 17 -6.39 1.27 -2.98
N GLU A 18 -5.82 2.48 -3.05
CA GLU A 18 -4.39 2.72 -2.79
C GLU A 18 -4.03 2.28 -1.36
N GLU A 19 -4.79 2.73 -0.37
CA GLU A 19 -4.58 2.36 1.03
C GLU A 19 -4.77 0.86 1.27
N ALA A 20 -5.75 0.21 0.64
CA ALA A 20 -5.95 -1.23 0.77
C ALA A 20 -4.75 -2.02 0.27
N ILE A 21 -4.13 -1.61 -0.84
CA ILE A 21 -2.91 -2.24 -1.37
C ILE A 21 -1.75 -2.04 -0.41
N TYR A 22 -1.51 -0.81 0.08
CA TYR A 22 -0.44 -0.54 1.04
C TYR A 22 -0.62 -1.35 2.33
N ASN A 23 -1.83 -1.38 2.89
CA ASN A 23 -2.13 -2.15 4.09
C ASN A 23 -1.91 -3.64 3.89
N SER A 24 -2.29 -4.18 2.73
CA SER A 24 -2.10 -5.59 2.41
C SER A 24 -0.62 -5.98 2.42
N LEU A 25 0.25 -5.14 1.85
CA LEU A 25 1.69 -5.41 1.78
C LEU A 25 2.40 -5.16 3.12
N LEU A 26 2.09 -4.04 3.79
CA LEU A 26 2.76 -3.63 5.02
C LEU A 26 2.35 -4.45 6.26
N ARG A 27 1.17 -5.09 6.22
CA ARG A 27 0.67 -5.96 7.29
C ARG A 27 0.82 -7.45 6.97
N ALA A 28 1.32 -7.79 5.78
CA ALA A 28 1.56 -9.18 5.42
C ALA A 28 2.54 -9.84 6.39
N VAL A 29 2.38 -11.16 6.55
CA VAL A 29 3.28 -12.00 7.34
C VAL A 29 3.84 -13.11 6.45
N ASP A 30 5.02 -13.60 6.79
CA ASP A 30 5.61 -14.76 6.13
C ASP A 30 4.61 -15.91 6.11
N THR A 31 4.37 -16.45 4.91
CA THR A 31 3.36 -17.49 4.71
C THR A 31 3.98 -18.66 3.97
N SER A 32 3.67 -19.88 4.41
CA SER A 32 4.08 -21.12 3.77
C SER A 32 2.85 -21.94 3.39
N GLY A 33 2.84 -22.54 2.20
CA GLY A 33 1.73 -23.35 1.72
C GLY A 33 2.05 -24.01 0.38
N ASN A 34 1.48 -25.19 0.12
CA ASN A 34 1.68 -25.96 -1.12
C ASN A 34 3.17 -26.13 -1.52
N GLY A 35 4.05 -26.40 -0.56
CA GLY A 35 5.49 -26.53 -0.79
C GLY A 35 6.23 -25.22 -1.09
N HIS A 36 5.55 -24.08 -1.08
CA HIS A 36 6.13 -22.75 -1.30
C HIS A 36 6.16 -21.94 -0.01
N ARG A 37 7.13 -21.03 0.09
CA ARG A 37 7.23 -20.03 1.13
C ARG A 37 7.33 -18.65 0.49
N VAL A 38 6.57 -17.71 1.00
CA VAL A 38 6.56 -16.30 0.58
C VAL A 38 6.87 -15.45 1.80
N GLU A 39 7.85 -14.58 1.66
CA GLU A 39 8.23 -13.62 2.71
C GLU A 39 7.39 -12.36 2.61
N ALA A 40 7.06 -11.78 3.77
CA ALA A 40 6.46 -10.47 3.84
C ALA A 40 7.43 -9.40 3.32
N LEU A 41 6.87 -8.22 3.01
CA LEU A 41 7.69 -7.08 2.60
C LEU A 41 8.67 -6.71 3.75
N PRO A 42 9.99 -6.60 3.48
CA PRO A 42 10.96 -6.29 4.52
C PRO A 42 10.87 -4.81 4.95
N ILE A 43 10.09 -4.54 5.99
CA ILE A 43 9.71 -3.18 6.43
C ILE A 43 10.92 -2.26 6.62
N ASP A 44 11.97 -2.71 7.31
CA ASP A 44 13.15 -1.87 7.57
C ASP A 44 13.87 -1.45 6.28
N LYS A 45 13.97 -2.37 5.31
CA LYS A 45 14.56 -2.09 3.99
C LYS A 45 13.66 -1.15 3.20
N THR A 46 12.34 -1.35 3.24
CA THR A 46 11.36 -0.48 2.61
C THR A 46 11.48 0.95 3.15
N LEU A 47 11.50 1.13 4.48
CA LEU A 47 11.67 2.45 5.10
C LEU A 47 13.00 3.10 4.71
N THR A 48 14.08 2.31 4.60
CA THR A 48 15.39 2.80 4.12
C THR A 48 15.30 3.36 2.69
N ILE A 49 14.59 2.65 1.80
CA ILE A 49 14.37 3.10 0.42
C ILE A 49 13.50 4.36 0.41
N LEU A 50 12.40 4.38 1.15
CA LEU A 50 11.50 5.54 1.19
C LEU A 50 12.21 6.81 1.69
N ARG A 51 13.08 6.70 2.70
CA ARG A 51 13.95 7.81 3.16
C ARG A 51 14.93 8.27 2.09
N ARG A 52 15.57 7.33 1.37
CA ARG A 52 16.50 7.66 0.29
C ARG A 52 15.85 8.52 -0.80
N TYR A 53 14.58 8.25 -1.11
CA TYR A 53 13.80 9.01 -2.08
C TYR A 53 13.04 10.20 -1.47
N LYS A 54 13.23 10.50 -0.18
CA LYS A 54 12.58 11.61 0.55
C LYS A 54 11.05 11.54 0.53
N VAL A 55 10.50 10.33 0.47
CA VAL A 55 9.05 10.09 0.58
C VAL A 55 8.61 10.19 2.04
N ILE A 56 9.48 9.81 2.97
CA ILE A 56 9.27 9.90 4.41
C ILE A 56 10.50 10.54 5.09
N PRO A 57 10.36 11.09 6.32
CA PRO A 57 11.46 11.66 7.10
C PRO A 57 12.59 10.68 7.42
#